data_AF-H3H5H6-F1
#
_entry.id   AF-H3H5H6-F1
#
_cell.length_a   1.000
_cell.length_b   1.000
_cell.length_c   1.000
_cell.angle_alpha   90.00
_cell.angle_beta   90.00
_cell.angle_gamma   90.00
#
_symmetry.space_group_name_H-M   'P 1'
#
loop_
_entity.id
_entity.type
_entity.pdbx_description
1 polymer ?
#
loop_
_entity_poly.entity_id
_entity_poly.type
_entity_poly.pdbx_seq_one_letter_code
_entity_poly.pdbx_strand_id
1 'polypeptide(L)'
;MELVCVQVALPDKVKYLAHVREAVNAYLMPLTLNNAVRHGCLSVLERFQSKSCTTEAMYSALENTHYAVVKWLITAGKLASKSIIPNNALRKAAEQGRRDAVEMLAGDCSDLAIEKALQYASRKEKWDVVKALHPQCKSRCAALGEALKTAARRGREDVVEVVWKECGGKDVARALEDAAREGHWEVVKVLYEQCEPDSKEVGVALTSAIAKANWEMVQMIYPSAGEKSIVEALKLVAIQRQWAVAELLCQKIQTRKYDEALVLAERDDGRALLDLLFKGCRCYDAEKAVEEATKNANWTVIKLLADMCYQDSNNVRKAFRLAVEMDRWDVVKRLYKECSGDTVTRAMMQAAERGEWKVWNYCSNRTGAASC
;
A
#
# COMPACT_ATOMS: atom_id res chain seq x y z
N MET A 1 -19.39 -35.33 -44.08
CA MET A 1 -18.93 -33.98 -44.45
C MET A 1 -17.43 -34.04 -44.66
N GLU A 2 -16.99 -34.12 -45.92
CA GLU A 2 -15.58 -34.30 -46.29
C GLU A 2 -14.75 -33.08 -45.86
N LEU A 3 -13.56 -33.34 -45.34
CA LEU A 3 -12.66 -32.31 -44.81
C LEU A 3 -11.66 -31.90 -45.87
N VAL A 4 -11.83 -30.66 -46.35
CA VAL A 4 -11.03 -30.06 -47.41
C VAL A 4 -9.55 -29.89 -47.01
N CYS A 5 -9.21 -29.76 -45.72
CA CYS A 5 -7.82 -29.50 -45.30
C CYS A 5 -6.85 -30.65 -45.57
N VAL A 6 -7.26 -31.91 -45.43
CA VAL A 6 -6.36 -33.07 -45.67
C VAL A 6 -6.30 -33.41 -47.15
N GLN A 7 -7.38 -33.13 -47.89
CA GLN A 7 -7.48 -33.40 -49.34
C GLN A 7 -6.55 -32.51 -50.18
N VAL A 8 -6.20 -31.31 -49.67
CA VAL A 8 -5.26 -30.38 -50.29
C VAL A 8 -3.80 -30.68 -49.92
N ALA A 9 -3.56 -31.32 -48.77
CA ALA A 9 -2.20 -31.61 -48.28
C ALA A 9 -1.66 -32.98 -48.72
N LEU A 10 -2.53 -33.93 -49.09
CA LEU A 10 -2.13 -35.26 -49.53
C LEU A 10 -1.77 -35.28 -51.02
N PRO A 11 -0.68 -35.97 -51.42
CA PRO A 11 -0.36 -36.15 -52.83
C PRO A 11 -1.50 -36.79 -53.62
N ASP A 12 -1.66 -36.40 -54.88
CA ASP A 12 -2.76 -36.86 -55.76
C ASP A 12 -2.90 -38.39 -55.84
N LYS A 13 -1.79 -39.11 -55.71
CA LYS A 13 -1.74 -40.57 -55.74
C LYS A 13 -2.45 -41.22 -54.55
N VAL A 14 -2.63 -40.51 -53.44
CA VAL A 14 -3.11 -41.06 -52.17
C VAL A 14 -4.39 -40.38 -51.69
N LYS A 15 -4.67 -39.14 -52.14
CA LYS A 15 -5.86 -38.37 -51.72
C LYS A 15 -7.20 -39.01 -52.11
N TYR A 16 -7.22 -39.85 -53.15
CA TYR A 16 -8.41 -40.57 -53.61
C TYR A 16 -8.62 -41.92 -52.91
N LEU A 17 -7.66 -42.39 -52.11
CA LEU A 17 -7.79 -43.63 -51.35
C LEU A 17 -8.60 -43.35 -50.09
N ALA A 18 -9.89 -43.68 -50.13
CA ALA A 18 -10.84 -43.39 -49.05
C ALA A 18 -10.36 -43.89 -47.68
N HIS A 19 -9.81 -45.11 -47.61
CA HIS A 19 -9.28 -45.70 -46.38
C HIS A 19 -8.01 -45.01 -45.86
N VAL A 20 -7.13 -44.50 -46.74
CA VAL A 20 -5.93 -43.74 -46.33
C VAL A 20 -6.33 -42.35 -45.85
N ARG A 21 -7.25 -41.69 -46.55
CA ARG A 21 -7.84 -40.42 -46.11
C ARG A 21 -8.55 -40.57 -44.77
N GLU A 22 -9.31 -41.64 -44.58
CA GLU A 22 -9.99 -41.95 -43.31
C GLU A 22 -9.01 -42.30 -42.21
N ALA A 23 -7.94 -43.06 -42.50
CA ALA A 23 -6.89 -43.37 -41.53
C ALA A 23 -6.06 -42.13 -41.14
N VAL A 24 -5.69 -41.28 -42.10
CA VAL A 24 -4.98 -40.01 -41.84
C VAL A 24 -5.88 -39.04 -41.09
N ASN A 25 -7.16 -38.91 -41.46
CA ASN A 25 -8.12 -38.15 -40.67
C ASN A 25 -8.27 -38.76 -39.27
N ALA A 26 -8.38 -40.08 -39.12
CA ALA A 26 -8.48 -40.75 -37.82
C ALA A 26 -7.21 -40.59 -36.97
N TYR A 27 -6.04 -40.53 -37.59
CA TYR A 27 -4.74 -40.33 -36.93
C TYR A 27 -4.51 -38.85 -36.54
N LEU A 28 -4.96 -37.92 -37.38
CA LEU A 28 -4.87 -36.48 -37.13
C LEU A 28 -5.95 -36.00 -36.15
N MET A 29 -7.16 -36.54 -36.16
CA MET A 29 -8.33 -35.96 -35.45
C MET A 29 -8.25 -35.91 -33.91
N PRO A 30 -7.64 -36.86 -33.17
CA PRO A 30 -7.45 -36.71 -31.72
C PRO A 30 -6.37 -35.68 -31.37
N LEU A 31 -5.33 -35.54 -32.20
CA LEU A 31 -4.17 -34.67 -31.99
C LEU A 31 -4.39 -33.25 -32.52
N THR A 32 -5.17 -33.06 -33.59
CA THR A 32 -5.45 -31.74 -34.19
C THR A 32 -6.42 -30.91 -33.37
N LEU A 33 -7.42 -31.50 -32.70
CA LEU A 33 -8.31 -30.74 -31.82
C LEU A 33 -7.57 -30.27 -30.56
N ASN A 34 -6.74 -31.14 -29.98
CA ASN A 34 -5.87 -30.73 -28.87
C ASN A 34 -4.91 -29.62 -29.31
N ASN A 35 -4.27 -29.75 -30.48
CA ASN A 35 -3.42 -28.69 -31.01
C ASN A 35 -4.19 -27.41 -31.40
N ALA A 36 -5.42 -27.53 -31.92
CA ALA A 36 -6.27 -26.39 -32.22
C ALA A 36 -6.67 -25.66 -30.93
N VAL A 37 -6.97 -26.39 -29.85
CA VAL A 37 -7.19 -25.82 -28.52
C VAL A 37 -5.91 -25.13 -28.03
N ARG A 38 -4.75 -25.82 -28.11
CA ARG A 38 -3.43 -25.29 -27.71
C ARG A 38 -3.04 -24.00 -28.41
N HIS A 39 -3.39 -23.85 -29.68
CA HIS A 39 -2.97 -22.74 -30.54
C HIS A 39 -4.09 -21.73 -30.83
N GLY A 40 -5.26 -21.86 -30.19
CA GLY A 40 -6.31 -20.86 -30.33
C GLY A 40 -7.11 -20.91 -31.63
N CYS A 41 -7.07 -22.03 -32.37
CA CYS A 41 -7.65 -22.15 -33.71
C CYS A 41 -9.18 -22.35 -33.66
N LEU A 42 -9.93 -21.32 -33.26
CA LEU A 42 -11.37 -21.37 -33.01
C LEU A 42 -12.18 -21.88 -34.21
N SER A 43 -11.85 -21.47 -35.44
CA SER A 43 -12.55 -21.91 -36.65
C SER A 43 -12.46 -23.42 -36.89
N VAL A 44 -11.36 -24.05 -36.48
CA VAL A 44 -11.21 -25.51 -36.53
C VAL A 44 -12.10 -26.14 -35.46
N LEU A 45 -12.12 -25.59 -34.24
CA LEU A 45 -12.95 -26.08 -33.15
C LEU A 45 -14.46 -26.02 -33.49
N GLU A 46 -14.92 -24.91 -34.05
CA GLU A 46 -16.29 -24.70 -34.51
C GLU A 46 -16.71 -25.66 -35.62
N ARG A 47 -15.77 -26.13 -36.43
CA ARG A 47 -16.03 -27.13 -37.48
C ARG A 47 -16.15 -28.55 -36.93
N PHE A 48 -15.50 -28.83 -35.80
CA PHE A 48 -15.36 -30.18 -35.21
C PHE A 48 -15.97 -30.31 -33.81
N GLN A 49 -17.17 -29.73 -33.63
CA GLN A 49 -17.84 -29.62 -32.32
C GLN A 49 -18.15 -30.97 -31.65
N SER A 50 -18.27 -32.07 -32.39
CA SER A 50 -18.69 -33.37 -31.84
C SER A 50 -17.61 -34.17 -31.11
N LYS A 51 -16.33 -33.75 -31.19
CA LYS A 51 -15.19 -34.52 -30.67
C LYS A 51 -14.71 -34.01 -29.31
N SER A 52 -14.29 -34.91 -28.41
CA SER A 52 -13.75 -34.52 -27.09
C SER A 52 -12.35 -33.90 -27.21
N CYS A 53 -12.01 -33.03 -26.25
CA CYS A 53 -10.68 -32.46 -26.08
C CYS A 53 -10.11 -32.97 -24.75
N THR A 54 -8.79 -33.14 -24.66
CA THR A 54 -8.18 -33.56 -23.39
C THR A 54 -8.04 -32.38 -22.43
N THR A 55 -8.05 -32.67 -21.13
CA THR A 55 -7.80 -31.67 -20.08
C THR A 55 -6.45 -30.99 -20.28
N GLU A 56 -5.43 -31.73 -20.72
CA GLU A 56 -4.09 -31.20 -21.04
C GLU A 56 -4.14 -30.11 -22.13
N ALA A 57 -4.90 -30.34 -23.21
CA ALA A 57 -5.07 -29.33 -24.24
C ALA A 57 -5.76 -28.08 -23.69
N MET A 58 -6.78 -28.24 -22.84
CA MET A 58 -7.46 -27.13 -22.19
C MET A 58 -6.53 -26.31 -21.28
N TYR A 59 -5.62 -26.98 -20.54
CA TYR A 59 -4.57 -26.29 -19.76
C TYR A 59 -3.59 -25.55 -20.66
N SER A 60 -3.14 -26.14 -21.76
CA SER A 60 -2.26 -25.45 -22.70
C SER A 60 -2.93 -24.23 -23.34
N ALA A 61 -4.24 -24.25 -23.64
CA ALA A 61 -4.96 -23.07 -24.13
C ALA A 61 -4.91 -21.90 -23.13
N LEU A 62 -5.01 -22.22 -21.83
CA LEU A 62 -4.85 -21.28 -20.74
C LEU A 62 -3.39 -20.77 -20.62
N GLU A 63 -2.41 -21.67 -20.75
CA GLU A 63 -0.98 -21.31 -20.76
C GLU A 63 -0.66 -20.34 -21.90
N ASN A 64 -1.23 -20.58 -23.07
CA ASN A 64 -1.08 -19.75 -24.27
C ASN A 64 -2.08 -18.58 -24.36
N THR A 65 -2.87 -18.33 -23.30
CA THR A 65 -3.78 -17.16 -23.19
C THR A 65 -4.91 -17.11 -24.24
N HIS A 66 -5.32 -18.27 -24.76
CA HIS A 66 -6.43 -18.38 -25.73
C HIS A 66 -7.79 -18.35 -25.02
N TYR A 67 -8.14 -17.22 -24.39
CA TYR A 67 -9.37 -17.05 -23.61
C TYR A 67 -10.66 -17.29 -24.43
N ALA A 68 -10.66 -16.93 -25.71
CA ALA A 68 -11.78 -17.21 -26.62
C ALA A 68 -12.03 -18.72 -26.79
N VAL A 69 -10.97 -19.52 -26.84
CA VAL A 69 -11.09 -20.99 -26.87
C VAL A 69 -11.63 -21.52 -25.55
N VAL A 70 -11.18 -20.98 -24.41
CA VAL A 70 -11.74 -21.35 -23.10
C VAL A 70 -13.24 -21.06 -23.03
N LYS A 71 -13.67 -19.86 -23.46
CA LYS A 71 -15.09 -19.50 -23.53
C LYS A 71 -15.86 -20.44 -24.45
N TRP A 72 -15.32 -20.72 -25.62
CA TRP A 72 -15.93 -21.65 -26.57
C TRP A 72 -16.11 -23.04 -25.97
N LEU A 73 -15.08 -23.57 -25.30
CA LEU A 73 -15.13 -24.89 -24.64
C LEU A 73 -16.25 -24.95 -23.59
N ILE A 74 -16.50 -23.86 -22.85
CA ILE A 74 -17.62 -23.76 -21.89
C ILE A 74 -18.95 -23.78 -22.64
N THR A 75 -19.13 -22.92 -23.64
CA THR A 75 -20.39 -22.82 -24.41
C THR A 75 -20.71 -24.08 -25.20
N ALA A 76 -19.71 -24.83 -25.63
CA ALA A 76 -19.86 -26.10 -26.34
C ALA A 76 -20.12 -27.29 -25.39
N GLY A 77 -20.26 -27.06 -24.08
CA GLY A 77 -20.47 -28.11 -23.08
C GLY A 77 -19.28 -29.04 -22.88
N LYS A 78 -18.08 -28.67 -23.37
CA LYS A 78 -16.84 -29.46 -23.26
C LYS A 78 -16.06 -29.16 -21.98
N LEU A 79 -16.33 -28.01 -21.36
CA LEU A 79 -15.73 -27.57 -20.12
C LEU A 79 -16.83 -27.13 -19.16
N ALA A 80 -16.83 -27.69 -17.95
CA ALA A 80 -17.79 -27.30 -16.94
C ALA A 80 -17.57 -25.84 -16.52
N SER A 81 -18.65 -25.06 -16.49
CA SER A 81 -18.65 -23.72 -15.88
C SER A 81 -18.30 -23.81 -14.39
N LYS A 82 -17.71 -22.74 -13.84
CA LYS A 82 -17.24 -22.62 -12.45
C LYS A 82 -16.18 -23.67 -12.03
N SER A 83 -15.57 -24.36 -12.98
CA SER A 83 -14.49 -25.32 -12.73
C SER A 83 -13.11 -24.64 -12.60
N ILE A 84 -12.06 -25.44 -12.37
CA ILE A 84 -10.69 -24.96 -12.15
C ILE A 84 -10.16 -24.17 -13.37
N ILE A 85 -10.45 -24.61 -14.59
CA ILE A 85 -9.88 -24.01 -15.81
C ILE A 85 -10.44 -22.60 -16.08
N PRO A 86 -11.77 -22.36 -16.09
CA PRO A 86 -12.32 -21.00 -16.22
C PRO A 86 -11.85 -20.08 -15.09
N ASN A 87 -11.84 -20.56 -13.84
CA ASN A 87 -11.37 -19.78 -12.69
C ASN A 87 -9.90 -19.37 -12.86
N ASN A 88 -9.02 -20.26 -13.31
CA ASN A 88 -7.62 -19.95 -13.58
C ASN A 88 -7.45 -19.04 -14.81
N ALA A 89 -8.31 -19.17 -15.82
CA ALA A 89 -8.35 -18.29 -16.99
C ALA A 89 -8.69 -16.86 -16.59
N LEU A 90 -9.72 -16.68 -15.76
CA LEU A 90 -10.10 -15.38 -15.22
C LEU A 90 -8.96 -14.75 -14.41
N ARG A 91 -8.33 -15.52 -13.51
CA ARG A 91 -7.16 -15.04 -12.75
C ARG A 91 -6.05 -14.54 -13.68
N LYS A 92 -5.66 -15.35 -14.67
CA LYS A 92 -4.55 -15.00 -15.58
C LYS A 92 -4.90 -13.80 -16.45
N ALA A 93 -6.14 -13.71 -16.96
CA ALA A 93 -6.61 -12.55 -17.71
C ALA A 93 -6.55 -11.28 -16.85
N ALA A 94 -6.94 -11.38 -15.57
CA ALA A 94 -6.90 -10.28 -14.63
C ALA A 94 -5.46 -9.82 -14.31
N GLU A 95 -4.54 -10.75 -14.07
CA GLU A 95 -3.11 -10.43 -13.87
C GLU A 95 -2.49 -9.73 -15.08
N GLN A 96 -2.90 -10.12 -16.29
CA GLN A 96 -2.42 -9.52 -17.53
C GLN A 96 -3.09 -8.18 -17.86
N GLY A 97 -4.19 -7.83 -17.20
CA GLY A 97 -4.97 -6.63 -17.52
C GLY A 97 -5.83 -6.76 -18.78
N ARG A 98 -6.17 -7.99 -19.21
CA ARG A 98 -6.99 -8.26 -20.39
C ARG A 98 -8.48 -8.12 -20.06
N ARG A 99 -8.97 -6.88 -20.02
CA ARG A 99 -10.36 -6.54 -19.67
C ARG A 99 -11.39 -7.31 -20.50
N ASP A 100 -11.21 -7.35 -21.81
CA ASP A 100 -12.03 -8.05 -22.79
C ASP A 100 -12.15 -9.56 -22.49
N ALA A 101 -11.06 -10.20 -22.08
CA ALA A 101 -11.09 -11.60 -21.65
C ALA A 101 -11.78 -11.80 -20.30
N VAL A 102 -11.61 -10.84 -19.38
CA VAL A 102 -12.27 -10.86 -18.08
C VAL A 102 -13.79 -10.75 -18.23
N GLU A 103 -14.28 -9.76 -18.99
CA GLU A 103 -15.71 -9.57 -19.26
C GLU A 103 -16.33 -10.81 -19.93
N MET A 104 -15.58 -11.46 -20.83
CA MET A 104 -16.01 -12.69 -21.51
C MET A 104 -16.16 -13.88 -20.55
N LEU A 105 -15.25 -14.03 -19.58
CA LEU A 105 -15.13 -15.24 -18.74
C LEU A 105 -15.80 -15.13 -17.37
N ALA A 106 -15.98 -13.93 -16.82
CA ALA A 106 -16.35 -13.74 -15.41
C ALA A 106 -17.69 -14.42 -15.05
N GLY A 107 -18.69 -14.36 -15.93
CA GLY A 107 -19.99 -15.01 -15.72
C GLY A 107 -19.94 -16.55 -15.65
N ASP A 108 -18.87 -17.17 -16.16
CA ASP A 108 -18.65 -18.62 -16.09
C ASP A 108 -17.74 -19.04 -14.93
N CYS A 109 -17.39 -18.11 -14.05
CA CYS A 109 -16.50 -18.35 -12.93
C CYS A 109 -17.27 -18.40 -11.60
N SER A 110 -16.64 -19.00 -10.60
CA SER A 110 -17.18 -18.97 -9.23
C SER A 110 -16.98 -17.58 -8.61
N ASP A 111 -17.86 -17.20 -7.67
CA ASP A 111 -17.73 -15.95 -6.90
C ASP A 111 -16.32 -15.80 -6.27
N LEU A 112 -15.79 -16.90 -5.71
CA LEU A 112 -14.45 -16.92 -5.12
C LEU A 112 -13.35 -16.63 -6.16
N ALA A 113 -13.53 -17.08 -7.41
CA ALA A 113 -12.59 -16.80 -8.49
C ALA A 113 -12.66 -15.34 -8.94
N ILE A 114 -13.86 -14.75 -8.98
CA ILE A 114 -14.07 -13.32 -9.24
C ILE A 114 -13.36 -12.48 -8.18
N GLU A 115 -13.58 -12.77 -6.90
CA GLU A 115 -12.93 -12.07 -5.79
C GLU A 115 -11.40 -12.20 -5.82
N LYS A 116 -10.87 -13.40 -6.10
CA LYS A 116 -9.43 -13.60 -6.27
C LYS A 116 -8.90 -12.81 -7.47
N ALA A 117 -9.57 -12.85 -8.62
CA ALA A 117 -9.18 -12.11 -9.80
C ALA A 117 -9.14 -10.60 -9.55
N LEU A 118 -10.11 -10.06 -8.80
CA LEU A 118 -10.11 -8.66 -8.34
C LEU A 118 -8.89 -8.34 -7.48
N GLN A 119 -8.53 -9.21 -6.51
CA GLN A 119 -7.33 -9.03 -5.69
C GLN A 119 -6.05 -9.01 -6.53
N TYR A 120 -5.91 -9.94 -7.48
CA TYR A 120 -4.75 -9.99 -8.37
C TYR A 120 -4.67 -8.74 -9.27
N ALA A 121 -5.79 -8.33 -9.87
CA ALA A 121 -5.86 -7.12 -10.67
C ALA A 121 -5.48 -5.88 -9.86
N SER A 122 -5.97 -5.76 -8.62
CA SER A 122 -5.67 -4.63 -7.74
C SER A 122 -4.18 -4.58 -7.37
N ARG A 123 -3.59 -5.71 -6.96
CA ARG A 123 -2.15 -5.79 -6.64
C ARG A 123 -1.23 -5.53 -7.82
N LYS A 124 -1.70 -5.82 -9.04
CA LYS A 124 -1.00 -5.55 -10.31
C LYS A 124 -1.41 -4.23 -10.95
N GLU A 125 -2.23 -3.42 -10.26
CA GLU A 125 -2.66 -2.09 -10.68
C GLU A 125 -3.36 -2.10 -12.05
N LYS A 126 -4.11 -3.17 -12.34
CA LYS A 126 -4.92 -3.36 -13.54
C LYS A 126 -6.30 -2.75 -13.36
N TRP A 127 -6.34 -1.42 -13.28
CA TRP A 127 -7.53 -0.66 -12.87
C TRP A 127 -8.75 -0.85 -13.77
N ASP A 128 -8.57 -1.01 -15.09
CA ASP A 128 -9.68 -1.29 -16.01
C ASP A 128 -10.34 -2.66 -15.72
N VAL A 129 -9.54 -3.64 -15.31
CA VAL A 129 -10.05 -4.95 -14.86
C VAL A 129 -10.75 -4.82 -13.51
N VAL A 130 -10.21 -4.03 -12.58
CA VAL A 130 -10.86 -3.75 -11.28
C VAL A 130 -12.25 -3.15 -11.51
N LYS A 131 -12.36 -2.15 -12.39
CA LYS A 131 -13.64 -1.54 -12.78
C LYS A 131 -14.59 -2.55 -13.42
N ALA A 132 -14.11 -3.48 -14.24
CA ALA A 132 -14.94 -4.51 -14.86
C ALA A 132 -15.41 -5.61 -13.87
N LEU A 133 -14.61 -5.93 -12.85
CA LEU A 133 -14.90 -7.02 -11.90
C LEU A 133 -15.68 -6.59 -10.66
N HIS A 134 -15.51 -5.35 -10.19
CA HIS A 134 -16.15 -4.91 -8.94
C HIS A 134 -17.69 -5.10 -8.90
N PRO A 135 -18.47 -4.91 -9.99
CA PRO A 135 -19.93 -5.05 -9.92
C PRO A 135 -20.37 -6.51 -9.74
N GLN A 136 -19.48 -7.46 -9.99
CA GLN A 136 -19.74 -8.89 -9.89
C GLN A 136 -19.33 -9.46 -8.52
N CYS A 137 -18.69 -8.65 -7.68
CA CYS A 137 -18.28 -9.04 -6.34
C CYS A 137 -19.45 -8.92 -5.37
N LYS A 138 -19.46 -9.76 -4.33
CA LYS A 138 -20.38 -9.59 -3.21
C LYS A 138 -20.05 -8.29 -2.49
N SER A 139 -21.07 -7.50 -2.19
CA SER A 139 -20.91 -6.29 -1.39
C SER A 139 -20.20 -6.61 -0.07
N ARG A 140 -19.28 -5.73 0.33
CA ARG A 140 -18.44 -5.82 1.53
C ARG A 140 -17.52 -7.06 1.58
N CYS A 141 -17.23 -7.68 0.44
CA CYS A 141 -16.22 -8.75 0.41
C CYS A 141 -14.81 -8.18 0.64
N ALA A 142 -13.92 -9.02 1.17
CA ALA A 142 -12.55 -8.61 1.49
C ALA A 142 -11.75 -8.15 0.25
N ALA A 143 -12.06 -8.69 -0.93
CA ALA A 143 -11.42 -8.31 -2.19
C ALA A 143 -11.70 -6.85 -2.58
N LEU A 144 -12.94 -6.36 -2.37
CA LEU A 144 -13.29 -4.95 -2.59
C LEU A 144 -12.53 -4.04 -1.62
N GLY A 145 -12.46 -4.41 -0.34
CA GLY A 145 -11.68 -3.66 0.66
C GLY A 145 -10.18 -3.59 0.33
N GLU A 146 -9.57 -4.68 -0.14
CA GLU A 146 -8.19 -4.66 -0.64
C GLU A 146 -8.02 -3.79 -1.89
N ALA A 147 -8.97 -3.87 -2.84
CA ALA A 147 -8.96 -3.04 -4.05
C ALA A 147 -9.04 -1.55 -3.71
N LEU A 148 -9.96 -1.17 -2.81
CA LEU A 148 -10.15 0.21 -2.37
C LEU A 148 -8.88 0.77 -1.71
N LYS A 149 -8.31 0.06 -0.73
CA LYS A 149 -7.06 0.49 -0.07
C LYS A 149 -5.91 0.64 -1.06
N THR A 150 -5.77 -0.31 -1.99
CA THR A 150 -4.70 -0.25 -3.00
C THR A 150 -4.91 0.93 -3.95
N ALA A 151 -6.13 1.18 -4.41
CA ALA A 151 -6.47 2.33 -5.23
C ALA A 151 -6.21 3.66 -4.49
N ALA A 152 -6.60 3.74 -3.21
CA ALA A 152 -6.43 4.92 -2.38
C ALA A 152 -4.94 5.25 -2.14
N ARG A 153 -4.13 4.25 -1.79
CA ARG A 153 -2.67 4.38 -1.66
C ARG A 153 -1.97 4.75 -2.98
N ARG A 154 -2.61 4.52 -4.13
CA ARG A 154 -2.08 4.88 -5.45
C ARG A 154 -2.68 6.16 -6.03
N GLY A 155 -3.56 6.84 -5.28
CA GLY A 155 -4.22 8.07 -5.74
C GLY A 155 -5.17 7.86 -6.92
N ARG A 156 -5.73 6.65 -7.06
CA ARG A 156 -6.65 6.30 -8.16
C ARG A 156 -8.08 6.70 -7.82
N GLU A 157 -8.32 8.00 -7.82
CA GLU A 157 -9.64 8.61 -7.60
C GLU A 157 -10.72 7.93 -8.47
N ASP A 158 -10.42 7.75 -9.75
CA ASP A 158 -11.28 7.12 -10.76
C ASP A 158 -11.74 5.69 -10.42
N VAL A 159 -10.98 4.97 -9.59
CA VAL A 159 -11.32 3.63 -9.09
C VAL A 159 -11.99 3.72 -7.74
N VAL A 160 -11.50 4.62 -6.87
CA VAL A 160 -12.08 4.84 -5.54
C VAL A 160 -13.55 5.20 -5.67
N GLU A 161 -13.91 6.18 -6.50
CA GLU A 161 -15.28 6.68 -6.70
C GLU A 161 -16.32 5.58 -7.00
N VAL A 162 -15.91 4.53 -7.71
CA VAL A 162 -16.79 3.43 -8.11
C VAL A 162 -16.77 2.27 -7.12
N VAL A 163 -15.64 2.01 -6.45
CA VAL A 163 -15.48 0.84 -5.56
C VAL A 163 -15.98 1.10 -4.15
N TRP A 164 -15.79 2.32 -3.61
CA TRP A 164 -15.99 2.57 -2.17
C TRP A 164 -17.41 2.28 -1.68
N LYS A 165 -18.41 2.46 -2.56
CA LYS A 165 -19.85 2.30 -2.26
C LYS A 165 -20.21 0.87 -1.87
N GLU A 166 -19.46 -0.11 -2.37
CA GLU A 166 -19.65 -1.52 -2.09
C GLU A 166 -18.73 -2.03 -0.97
N CYS A 167 -17.93 -1.15 -0.36
CA CYS A 167 -17.02 -1.52 0.74
C CYS A 167 -17.68 -1.34 2.11
N GLY A 168 -17.14 -2.03 3.11
CA GLY A 168 -17.51 -1.78 4.51
C GLY A 168 -16.86 -0.50 5.04
N GLY A 169 -17.51 0.18 5.99
CA GLY A 169 -16.99 1.44 6.57
C GLY A 169 -15.57 1.32 7.15
N LYS A 170 -15.21 0.15 7.70
CA LYS A 170 -13.83 -0.11 8.17
C LYS A 170 -12.79 -0.12 7.05
N ASP A 171 -13.15 -0.56 5.85
CA ASP A 171 -12.25 -0.55 4.71
C ASP A 171 -12.13 0.86 4.11
N VAL A 172 -13.24 1.62 4.10
CA VAL A 172 -13.27 3.03 3.71
C VAL A 172 -12.36 3.86 4.64
N ALA A 173 -12.49 3.69 5.96
CA ALA A 173 -11.65 4.40 6.93
C ALA A 173 -10.16 4.08 6.75
N ARG A 174 -9.80 2.81 6.52
CA ARG A 174 -8.40 2.43 6.26
C ARG A 174 -7.89 2.97 4.93
N ALA A 175 -8.73 3.02 3.90
CA ALA A 175 -8.37 3.61 2.62
C ALA A 175 -8.15 5.13 2.73
N LEU A 176 -8.94 5.84 3.56
CA LEU A 176 -8.70 7.24 3.91
C LEU A 176 -7.33 7.41 4.56
N GLU A 177 -7.01 6.57 5.54
CA GLU A 177 -5.72 6.57 6.23
C GLU A 177 -4.55 6.38 5.26
N ASP A 178 -4.63 5.40 4.36
CA ASP A 178 -3.62 5.13 3.34
C ASP A 178 -3.47 6.30 2.35
N ALA A 179 -4.58 6.86 1.85
CA ALA A 179 -4.55 8.02 0.95
C ALA A 179 -3.91 9.25 1.60
N ALA A 180 -4.25 9.54 2.86
CA ALA A 180 -3.72 10.70 3.56
C ALA A 180 -2.22 10.59 3.83
N ARG A 181 -1.73 9.39 4.19
CA ARG A 181 -0.29 9.14 4.37
C ARG A 181 0.51 9.36 3.09
N GLU A 182 -0.01 8.90 1.97
CA GLU A 182 0.63 9.12 0.66
C GLU A 182 0.44 10.56 0.17
N GLY A 183 -0.59 11.27 0.67
CA GLY A 183 -0.89 12.66 0.31
C GLY A 183 -1.76 12.77 -0.95
N HIS A 184 -2.59 11.77 -1.22
CA HIS A 184 -3.56 11.77 -2.32
C HIS A 184 -4.85 12.47 -1.88
N TRP A 185 -4.84 13.80 -1.90
CA TRP A 185 -5.87 14.64 -1.27
C TRP A 185 -7.23 14.59 -1.95
N GLU A 186 -7.26 14.37 -3.26
CA GLU A 186 -8.50 14.18 -4.02
C GLU A 186 -9.24 12.91 -3.56
N VAL A 187 -8.49 11.82 -3.34
CA VAL A 187 -9.04 10.60 -2.74
C VAL A 187 -9.49 10.83 -1.30
N VAL A 188 -8.72 11.61 -0.51
CA VAL A 188 -9.10 11.97 0.87
C VAL A 188 -10.43 12.71 0.88
N LYS A 189 -10.65 13.67 -0.03
CA LYS A 189 -11.94 14.39 -0.18
C LYS A 189 -13.10 13.42 -0.40
N VAL A 190 -12.93 12.46 -1.32
CA VAL A 190 -13.98 11.47 -1.64
C VAL A 190 -14.30 10.56 -0.44
N LEU A 191 -13.27 10.09 0.28
CA LEU A 191 -13.45 9.09 1.34
C LEU A 191 -13.81 9.70 2.70
N TYR A 192 -13.36 10.92 2.98
CA TYR A 192 -13.54 11.59 4.27
C TYR A 192 -15.02 11.79 4.60
N GLU A 193 -15.83 12.22 3.62
CA GLU A 193 -17.27 12.44 3.79
C GLU A 193 -18.04 11.17 4.18
N GLN A 194 -17.43 10.00 3.94
CA GLN A 194 -18.03 8.69 4.18
C GLN A 194 -17.54 8.06 5.50
N CYS A 195 -16.64 8.72 6.22
CA CYS A 195 -16.08 8.23 7.47
C CYS A 195 -16.84 8.75 8.69
N GLU A 196 -16.88 7.95 9.75
CA GLU A 196 -17.43 8.39 11.03
C GLU A 196 -16.58 9.55 11.60
N PRO A 197 -17.21 10.62 12.09
CA PRO A 197 -16.51 11.68 12.80
C PRO A 197 -15.81 11.11 14.04
N ASP A 198 -14.75 11.77 14.47
CA ASP A 198 -13.90 11.39 15.62
C ASP A 198 -13.24 10.01 15.51
N SER A 199 -13.32 9.35 14.35
CA SER A 199 -12.60 8.10 14.10
C SER A 199 -11.09 8.31 14.14
N LYS A 200 -10.37 7.23 14.47
CA LYS A 200 -8.90 7.25 14.55
C LYS A 200 -8.30 7.62 13.20
N GLU A 201 -8.88 7.11 12.12
CA GLU A 201 -8.43 7.29 10.74
C GLU A 201 -8.58 8.75 10.29
N VAL A 202 -9.66 9.44 10.70
CA VAL A 202 -9.80 10.91 10.54
C VAL A 202 -8.68 11.65 11.28
N GLY A 203 -8.30 11.21 12.48
CA GLY A 203 -7.16 11.76 13.20
C GLY A 203 -5.82 11.54 12.50
N VAL A 204 -5.62 10.38 11.87
CA VAL A 204 -4.43 10.11 11.06
C VAL A 204 -4.42 10.98 9.80
N ALA A 205 -5.59 11.20 9.18
CA ALA A 205 -5.71 12.09 8.03
C ALA A 205 -5.35 13.54 8.39
N LEU A 206 -5.82 14.04 9.54
CA LEU A 206 -5.47 15.36 10.05
C LEU A 206 -3.96 15.50 10.30
N THR A 207 -3.35 14.54 11.02
CA THR A 207 -1.91 14.57 11.30
C THR A 207 -1.06 14.47 10.03
N SER A 208 -1.51 13.71 9.03
CA SER A 208 -0.84 13.60 7.73
C SER A 208 -0.94 14.90 6.92
N ALA A 209 -2.09 15.60 6.96
CA ALA A 209 -2.27 16.91 6.34
C ALA A 209 -1.32 17.96 6.95
N ILE A 210 -1.19 17.97 8.28
CA ILE A 210 -0.23 18.83 9.00
C ILE A 210 1.21 18.51 8.60
N ALA A 211 1.58 17.22 8.62
CA ALA A 211 2.94 16.78 8.29
C ALA A 211 3.37 17.19 6.88
N LYS A 212 2.43 17.21 5.93
CA LYS A 212 2.65 17.61 4.53
C LYS A 212 2.34 19.09 4.28
N ALA A 213 2.11 19.88 5.32
CA ALA A 213 1.77 21.30 5.27
C ALA A 213 0.56 21.64 4.35
N ASN A 214 -0.42 20.74 4.25
CA ASN A 214 -1.63 20.96 3.47
C ASN A 214 -2.72 21.63 4.32
N TRP A 215 -2.73 22.96 4.33
CA TRP A 215 -3.67 23.77 5.11
C TRP A 215 -5.13 23.57 4.71
N GLU A 216 -5.44 23.41 3.42
CA GLU A 216 -6.80 23.18 2.94
C GLU A 216 -7.39 21.90 3.57
N MET A 217 -6.59 20.83 3.61
CA MET A 217 -7.02 19.56 4.21
C MET A 217 -7.11 19.65 5.73
N VAL A 218 -6.23 20.41 6.39
CA VAL A 218 -6.35 20.68 7.82
C VAL A 218 -7.69 21.36 8.13
N GLN A 219 -8.04 22.42 7.40
CA GLN A 219 -9.30 23.14 7.60
C GLN A 219 -10.53 22.27 7.33
N MET A 220 -10.47 21.40 6.32
CA MET A 220 -11.58 20.51 5.98
C MET A 220 -11.76 19.38 7.01
N ILE A 221 -10.66 18.79 7.51
CA ILE A 221 -10.71 17.61 8.38
C ILE A 221 -10.94 17.99 9.85
N TYR A 222 -10.34 19.11 10.30
CA TYR A 222 -10.38 19.60 11.68
C TYR A 222 -11.77 19.62 12.34
N PRO A 223 -12.87 20.03 11.67
CA PRO A 223 -14.20 20.07 12.28
C PRO A 223 -14.69 18.71 12.78
N SER A 224 -14.30 17.62 12.12
CA SER A 224 -14.73 16.25 12.48
C SER A 224 -13.69 15.45 13.25
N ALA A 225 -12.57 16.06 13.66
CA ALA A 225 -11.54 15.40 14.45
C ALA A 225 -11.83 15.49 15.96
N GLY A 226 -11.83 14.35 16.64
CA GLY A 226 -12.11 14.27 18.08
C GLY A 226 -10.94 14.79 18.93
N GLU A 227 -11.21 15.12 20.19
CA GLU A 227 -10.24 15.74 21.11
C GLU A 227 -8.89 15.01 21.16
N LYS A 228 -8.91 13.66 21.24
CA LYS A 228 -7.68 12.84 21.25
C LYS A 228 -6.84 13.04 19.99
N SER A 229 -7.49 13.13 18.82
CA SER A 229 -6.82 13.36 17.54
C SER A 229 -6.26 14.77 17.45
N ILE A 230 -6.95 15.77 18.02
CA ILE A 230 -6.45 17.15 18.12
C ILE A 230 -5.21 17.22 19.01
N VAL A 231 -5.22 16.55 20.17
CA VAL A 231 -4.04 16.51 21.07
C VAL A 231 -2.85 15.85 20.38
N GLU A 232 -3.06 14.76 19.64
CA GLU A 232 -1.99 14.11 18.87
C GLU A 232 -1.47 15.02 17.73
N ALA A 233 -2.37 15.74 17.05
CA ALA A 233 -2.00 16.74 16.07
C ALA A 233 -1.19 17.91 16.69
N LEU A 234 -1.55 18.36 17.88
CA LEU A 234 -0.82 19.41 18.60
C LEU A 234 0.61 18.99 18.94
N LYS A 235 0.85 17.72 19.30
CA LYS A 235 2.22 17.20 19.49
C LYS A 235 3.06 17.40 18.23
N LEU A 236 2.53 17.00 17.08
CA LEU A 236 3.22 17.14 15.80
C LEU A 236 3.47 18.61 15.44
N VAL A 237 2.45 19.46 15.59
CA VAL A 237 2.53 20.90 15.32
C VAL A 237 3.59 21.58 16.18
N ALA A 238 3.66 21.25 17.47
CA ALA A 238 4.66 21.81 18.38
C ALA A 238 6.08 21.42 17.97
N ILE A 239 6.30 20.16 17.54
CA ILE A 239 7.59 19.68 17.04
C ILE A 239 7.98 20.40 15.74
N GLN A 240 7.01 20.62 14.84
CA GLN A 240 7.22 21.30 13.56
C GLN A 240 7.18 22.84 13.64
N ARG A 241 6.88 23.40 14.82
CA ARG A 241 6.77 24.84 15.08
C ARG A 241 5.75 25.57 14.21
N GLN A 242 4.65 24.88 13.85
CA GLN A 242 3.57 25.44 13.04
C GLN A 242 2.53 26.17 13.92
N TRP A 243 2.91 27.30 14.55
CA TRP A 243 2.10 27.96 15.59
C TRP A 243 0.70 28.39 15.12
N ALA A 244 0.55 28.85 13.88
CA ALA A 244 -0.76 29.20 13.32
C ALA A 244 -1.73 28.00 13.29
N VAL A 245 -1.22 26.79 13.02
CA VAL A 245 -2.02 25.55 13.10
C VAL A 245 -2.34 25.23 14.55
N ALA A 246 -1.40 25.45 15.46
CA ALA A 246 -1.57 25.20 16.89
C ALA A 246 -2.70 26.05 17.48
N GLU A 247 -2.76 27.34 17.10
CA GLU A 247 -3.85 28.24 17.47
C GLU A 247 -5.21 27.72 17.02
N LEU A 248 -5.33 27.30 15.75
CA LEU A 248 -6.57 26.72 15.23
C LEU A 248 -6.99 25.48 16.02
N LEU A 249 -6.06 24.56 16.28
CA LEU A 249 -6.35 23.32 16.98
C LEU A 249 -6.78 23.57 18.45
N CYS A 250 -6.13 24.50 19.14
CA CYS A 250 -6.45 24.85 20.53
C CYS A 250 -7.82 25.51 20.69
N GLN A 251 -8.30 26.26 19.68
CA GLN A 251 -9.66 26.81 19.68
C GLN A 251 -10.74 25.74 19.87
N LYS A 252 -10.49 24.49 19.43
CA LYS A 252 -11.44 23.38 19.64
C LYS A 252 -11.44 22.84 21.06
N ILE A 253 -10.25 22.71 21.66
CA ILE A 253 -10.11 22.12 22.99
C ILE A 253 -10.64 23.10 24.06
N GLN A 254 -10.60 24.41 23.80
CA GLN A 254 -11.12 25.47 24.68
C GLN A 254 -10.58 25.40 26.12
N THR A 255 -9.31 25.02 26.23
CA THR A 255 -8.64 24.81 27.51
C THR A 255 -7.61 25.89 27.75
N ARG A 256 -7.83 26.68 28.80
CA ARG A 256 -6.95 27.77 29.26
C ARG A 256 -5.46 27.40 29.33
N LYS A 257 -5.13 26.14 29.67
CA LYS A 257 -3.75 25.66 29.75
C LYS A 257 -3.02 25.73 28.40
N TYR A 258 -3.71 25.43 27.30
CA TYR A 258 -3.14 25.46 25.97
C TYR A 258 -3.02 26.89 25.46
N ASP A 259 -3.99 27.75 25.78
CA ASP A 259 -3.93 29.18 25.43
C ASP A 259 -2.72 29.85 26.12
N GLU A 260 -2.53 29.59 27.42
CA GLU A 260 -1.37 30.10 28.17
C GLU A 260 -0.03 29.60 27.59
N ALA A 261 0.02 28.34 27.16
CA ALA A 261 1.21 27.76 26.52
C ALA A 261 1.47 28.35 25.12
N LEU A 262 0.42 28.64 24.34
CA LEU A 262 0.54 29.23 23.00
C LEU A 262 1.06 30.67 23.04
N VAL A 263 0.64 31.48 24.00
CA VAL A 263 1.14 32.86 24.18
C VAL A 263 2.67 32.89 24.36
N LEU A 264 3.24 31.84 24.95
CA LEU A 264 4.68 31.73 25.18
C LEU A 264 5.42 30.99 24.05
N ALA A 265 4.71 30.22 23.21
CA ALA A 265 5.30 29.26 22.27
C ALA A 265 6.28 29.90 21.28
N GLU A 266 6.02 31.10 20.78
CA GLU A 266 6.97 31.79 19.89
C GLU A 266 8.25 32.24 20.62
N ARG A 267 8.11 32.64 21.90
CA ARG A 267 9.20 33.22 22.69
C ARG A 267 10.11 32.17 23.32
N ASP A 268 9.57 30.99 23.62
CA ASP A 268 10.29 29.91 24.30
C ASP A 268 10.57 28.69 23.40
N ASP A 269 10.43 28.87 22.08
CA ASP A 269 10.54 27.81 21.07
C ASP A 269 9.56 26.64 21.29
N GLY A 270 8.39 26.92 21.86
CA GLY A 270 7.33 25.95 22.13
C GLY A 270 7.53 25.17 23.41
N ARG A 271 8.49 25.56 24.27
CA ARG A 271 8.84 24.80 25.47
C ARG A 271 7.64 24.59 26.38
N ALA A 272 6.89 25.64 26.73
CA ALA A 272 5.72 25.52 27.59
C ALA A 272 4.65 24.59 26.99
N LEU A 273 4.48 24.64 25.67
CA LEU A 273 3.53 23.79 24.95
C LEU A 273 4.00 22.33 24.90
N LEU A 274 5.29 22.09 24.63
CA LEU A 274 5.91 20.77 24.68
C LEU A 274 5.85 20.18 26.09
N ASP A 275 6.19 20.97 27.11
CA ASP A 275 6.11 20.56 28.52
C ASP A 275 4.68 20.20 28.91
N LEU A 276 3.67 20.92 28.40
CA LEU A 276 2.26 20.61 28.62
C LEU A 276 1.83 19.32 27.90
N LEU A 277 2.17 19.18 26.62
CA LEU A 277 1.77 18.07 25.76
C LEU A 277 2.43 16.75 26.14
N PHE A 278 3.67 16.82 26.63
CA PHE A 278 4.47 15.67 27.04
C PHE A 278 4.59 15.57 28.57
N LYS A 279 3.84 16.36 29.35
CA LYS A 279 3.93 16.35 30.82
C LYS A 279 3.67 14.95 31.37
N GLY A 280 4.61 14.41 32.16
CA GLY A 280 4.48 13.09 32.78
C GLY A 280 4.66 11.90 31.82
N CYS A 281 5.05 12.15 30.57
CA CYS A 281 5.35 11.12 29.59
C CYS A 281 6.78 10.59 29.78
N ARG A 282 6.94 9.44 30.46
CA ARG A 282 8.06 8.54 30.12
C ARG A 282 7.54 7.52 29.14
N CYS A 283 7.54 7.86 27.86
CA CYS A 283 6.79 7.04 26.92
C CYS A 283 7.32 7.08 25.50
N TYR A 284 6.80 6.14 24.73
CA TYR A 284 6.95 5.99 23.28
C TYR A 284 6.67 7.27 22.47
N ASP A 285 5.79 8.16 22.93
CA ASP A 285 5.48 9.40 22.19
C ASP A 285 6.65 10.39 22.21
N ALA A 286 7.39 10.48 23.33
CA ALA A 286 8.61 11.29 23.39
C ALA A 286 9.69 10.73 22.45
N GLU A 287 9.81 9.40 22.33
CA GLU A 287 10.76 8.78 21.42
C GLU A 287 10.44 9.06 19.95
N LYS A 288 9.15 9.05 19.57
CA LYS A 288 8.71 9.45 18.23
C LYS A 288 9.00 10.92 17.96
N ALA A 289 8.75 11.78 18.95
CA ALA A 289 9.02 13.20 18.83
C ALA A 289 10.52 13.47 18.62
N VAL A 290 11.39 12.80 19.38
CA VAL A 290 12.84 12.88 19.20
C VAL A 290 13.28 12.31 17.86
N GLU A 291 12.68 11.21 17.38
CA GLU A 291 12.98 10.66 16.06
C GLU A 291 12.68 11.66 14.94
N GLU A 292 11.49 12.27 14.97
CA GLU A 292 11.06 13.25 13.97
C GLU A 292 11.90 14.53 14.04
N ALA A 293 12.20 15.00 15.25
CA ALA A 293 13.11 16.12 15.45
C ALA A 293 14.53 15.81 14.95
N THR A 294 15.00 14.57 15.06
CA THR A 294 16.31 14.14 14.56
C THR A 294 16.37 14.16 13.03
N LYS A 295 15.32 13.69 12.35
CA LYS A 295 15.23 13.76 10.87
C LYS A 295 15.32 15.19 10.34
N ASN A 296 14.74 16.14 11.08
CA ASN A 296 14.68 17.55 10.71
C ASN A 296 15.77 18.41 11.38
N ALA A 297 16.73 17.79 12.09
CA ALA A 297 17.76 18.49 12.87
C ALA A 297 17.19 19.59 13.81
N ASN A 298 16.03 19.34 14.42
CA ASN A 298 15.42 20.24 15.40
C ASN A 298 16.00 19.99 16.79
N TRP A 299 17.17 20.59 17.02
CA TRP A 299 17.97 20.44 18.24
C TRP A 299 17.29 20.90 19.51
N THR A 300 16.41 21.91 19.42
CA THR A 300 15.66 22.42 20.59
C THR A 300 14.71 21.34 21.11
N VAL A 301 13.93 20.72 20.23
CA VAL A 301 13.01 19.64 20.61
C VAL A 301 13.76 18.43 21.16
N ILE A 302 14.87 18.03 20.52
CA ILE A 302 15.72 16.94 21.01
C ILE A 302 16.21 17.23 22.43
N LYS A 303 16.70 18.45 22.67
CA LYS A 303 17.23 18.86 23.98
C LYS A 303 16.17 18.91 25.08
N LEU A 304 14.94 19.29 24.72
CA LEU A 304 13.81 19.42 25.64
C LEU A 304 13.13 18.09 25.96
N LEU A 305 13.07 17.15 25.01
CA LEU A 305 12.31 15.90 25.17
C LEU A 305 13.16 14.67 25.46
N ALA A 306 14.50 14.74 25.36
CA ALA A 306 15.33 13.55 25.50
C ALA A 306 15.31 12.91 26.91
N ASP A 307 15.07 13.67 27.96
CA ASP A 307 14.90 13.15 29.34
C ASP A 307 13.53 12.54 29.59
N MET A 308 12.58 12.80 28.70
CA MET A 308 11.24 12.20 28.69
C MET A 308 11.24 10.85 27.95
N CYS A 309 12.30 10.53 27.21
CA CYS A 309 12.50 9.22 26.58
C CYS A 309 12.92 8.14 27.60
N TYR A 310 12.88 6.86 27.17
CA TYR A 310 13.51 5.79 27.94
C TYR A 310 15.03 5.98 28.00
N GLN A 311 15.64 5.61 29.13
CA GLN A 311 17.10 5.59 29.27
C GLN A 311 17.73 4.70 28.20
N ASP A 312 18.80 5.17 27.56
CA ASP A 312 19.49 4.49 26.46
C ASP A 312 18.60 4.14 25.25
N SER A 313 17.55 4.93 25.01
CA SER A 313 16.69 4.81 23.83
C SER A 313 17.51 4.82 22.53
N ASN A 314 17.16 3.94 21.58
CA ASN A 314 17.81 3.90 20.27
C ASN A 314 17.69 5.25 19.53
N ASN A 315 16.56 5.96 19.70
CA ASN A 315 16.35 7.26 19.06
C ASN A 315 17.22 8.34 19.70
N VAL A 316 17.36 8.34 21.03
CA VAL A 316 18.29 9.24 21.73
C VAL A 316 19.74 8.96 21.35
N ARG A 317 20.12 7.68 21.20
CA ARG A 317 21.46 7.29 20.71
C ARG A 317 21.73 7.72 19.28
N LYS A 318 20.74 7.65 18.39
CA LYS A 318 20.85 8.18 17.02
C LYS A 318 20.98 9.70 17.03
N ALA A 319 20.15 10.40 17.81
CA ALA A 319 20.21 11.85 17.97
C ALA A 319 21.57 12.31 18.53
N PHE A 320 22.12 11.58 19.51
CA PHE A 320 23.44 11.84 20.07
C PHE A 320 24.56 11.70 19.05
N ARG A 321 24.57 10.61 18.27
CA ARG A 321 25.54 10.42 17.19
C ARG A 321 25.45 11.54 16.15
N LEU A 322 24.25 11.84 15.68
CA LEU A 322 24.06 12.93 14.71
C LEU A 322 24.49 14.30 15.27
N ALA A 323 24.22 14.57 16.56
CA ALA A 323 24.66 15.80 17.22
C ALA A 323 26.18 15.91 17.28
N VAL A 324 26.90 14.79 17.48
CA VAL A 324 28.36 14.73 17.39
C VAL A 324 28.80 15.03 15.96
N GLU A 325 28.25 14.32 14.96
CA GLU A 325 28.60 14.51 13.55
C GLU A 325 28.35 15.92 13.01
N MET A 326 27.42 16.67 13.62
CA MET A 326 27.05 18.03 13.22
C MET A 326 27.63 19.12 14.14
N ASP A 327 28.59 18.78 15.03
CA ASP A 327 29.23 19.65 16.04
C ASP A 327 28.22 20.45 16.90
N ARG A 328 27.08 19.83 17.25
CA ARG A 328 26.01 20.43 18.06
C ARG A 328 26.27 20.26 19.55
N TRP A 329 27.25 21.01 20.02
CA TRP A 329 27.86 20.84 21.33
C TRP A 329 26.89 20.95 22.52
N ASP A 330 25.93 21.86 22.45
CA ASP A 330 24.95 22.08 23.50
C ASP A 330 23.99 20.88 23.66
N VAL A 331 23.69 20.18 22.56
CA VAL A 331 22.88 18.96 22.53
C VAL A 331 23.69 17.77 23.02
N VAL A 332 24.93 17.60 22.54
CA VAL A 332 25.84 16.51 22.97
C VAL A 332 26.00 16.53 24.50
N LYS A 333 26.25 17.70 25.09
CA LYS A 333 26.37 17.87 26.54
C LYS A 333 25.11 17.43 27.30
N ARG A 334 23.93 17.71 26.75
CA ARG A 334 22.64 17.37 27.38
C ARG A 334 22.34 15.88 27.28
N LEU A 335 22.52 15.31 26.09
CA LEU A 335 22.22 13.92 25.77
C LEU A 335 23.22 12.92 26.35
N TYR A 336 24.45 13.36 26.66
CA TYR A 336 25.48 12.52 27.27
C TYR A 336 24.97 11.74 28.49
N LYS A 337 24.11 12.36 29.32
CA LYS A 337 23.57 11.74 30.54
C LYS A 337 22.53 10.65 30.28
N GLU A 338 21.92 10.66 29.10
CA GLU A 338 20.85 9.75 28.71
C GLU A 338 21.36 8.54 27.90
N CYS A 339 22.65 8.53 27.53
CA CYS A 339 23.28 7.49 26.72
C CYS A 339 24.15 6.54 27.56
N SER A 340 24.19 5.26 27.17
CA SER A 340 25.13 4.27 27.71
C SER A 340 26.59 4.59 27.40
N GLY A 341 27.51 4.14 28.27
CA GLY A 341 28.96 4.28 28.09
C GLY A 341 29.46 3.75 26.74
N ASP A 342 28.95 2.60 26.29
CA ASP A 342 29.30 2.00 24.99
C ASP A 342 28.94 2.90 23.79
N THR A 343 27.83 3.63 23.88
CA THR A 343 27.41 4.55 22.82
C THR A 343 28.31 5.78 22.81
N VAL A 344 28.64 6.30 23.99
CA VAL A 344 29.57 7.41 24.16
C VAL A 344 30.95 7.04 23.60
N THR A 345 31.50 5.87 23.94
CA THR A 345 32.80 5.41 23.46
C THR A 345 32.85 5.29 21.95
N ARG A 346 31.82 4.72 21.32
CA ARG A 346 31.74 4.63 19.85
C ARG A 346 31.68 6.00 19.18
N ALA A 347 30.89 6.93 19.74
CA ALA A 347 30.83 8.30 19.24
C ALA A 347 32.17 9.04 19.41
N MET A 348 32.90 8.79 20.50
CA MET A 348 34.25 9.34 20.72
C MET A 348 35.27 8.85 19.69
N MET A 349 35.26 7.54 19.38
CA MET A 349 36.14 6.97 18.35
C MET A 349 35.85 7.60 16.99
N GLN A 350 34.57 7.71 16.63
CA GLN A 350 34.14 8.32 15.38
C GLN A 350 34.50 9.82 15.29
N ALA A 351 34.40 10.57 16.39
CA ALA A 351 34.81 11.97 16.47
C ALA A 351 36.34 12.13 16.36
N ALA A 352 37.12 11.23 16.98
CA ALA A 352 38.57 11.24 16.90
C ALA A 352 39.08 10.97 15.47
N GLU A 353 38.47 10.03 14.75
CA GLU A 353 38.76 9.76 13.33
C GLU A 353 38.51 10.98 12.43
N ARG A 354 37.58 11.86 12.80
CA ARG A 354 37.24 13.09 12.08
C ARG A 354 38.01 14.33 12.57
N GLY A 355 38.86 14.19 13.58
CA GLY A 355 39.61 15.30 14.17
C GLY A 355 38.80 16.22 15.10
N GLU A 356 37.63 15.79 15.56
CA GLU A 356 36.72 16.55 16.42
C GLU A 356 37.10 16.38 17.91
N TRP A 357 38.25 16.92 18.31
CA TRP A 357 38.84 16.74 19.64
C TRP A 357 37.99 17.28 20.81
N LYS A 358 37.03 18.17 20.56
CA LYS A 358 36.13 18.71 21.60
C LYS A 358 35.26 17.62 22.24
N VAL A 359 34.69 16.73 21.42
CA VAL A 359 33.84 15.64 21.87
C VAL A 359 34.67 14.61 22.62
N TRP A 360 35.83 14.25 22.06
CA TRP A 360 36.76 13.32 22.68
C TRP A 360 37.20 13.79 24.07
N ASN A 361 37.68 15.04 24.20
CA ASN A 361 38.16 15.60 25.47
C ASN A 361 37.09 15.67 26.56
N TYR A 362 35.85 16.01 26.19
CA TYR A 362 34.78 16.14 27.18
C TYR A 362 34.27 14.77 27.67
N CYS A 363 34.13 13.81 26.75
CA CYS A 363 33.69 12.48 27.10
C CYS A 363 34.80 11.72 27.85
N SER A 364 36.08 11.84 27.46
CA SER A 364 37.21 11.18 28.14
C SER A 364 37.37 11.66 29.60
N ASN A 365 37.21 12.96 29.84
CA ASN A 365 37.25 13.55 31.18
C ASN A 365 36.11 13.07 32.11
N ARG A 366 35.03 12.47 31.55
CA ARG A 366 33.84 12.04 32.32
C ARG A 366 33.63 10.54 32.34
N THR A 367 34.22 9.79 31.41
CA THR A 367 34.23 8.32 31.44
C THR A 367 35.38 7.76 32.26
N GLY A 368 36.29 8.60 32.76
CA GLY A 368 37.49 8.16 33.48
C GLY A 368 38.55 7.53 32.57
N ALA A 369 38.39 7.62 31.25
CA ALA A 369 39.33 7.06 30.27
C ALA A 369 40.59 7.93 30.06
N ALA A 370 40.77 9.01 30.84
CA ALA A 370 41.93 9.89 30.79
C ALA A 370 43.10 9.43 31.69
N SER A 371 43.27 8.12 31.87
CA SER A 371 44.45 7.55 32.52
C SER A 371 44.88 6.26 31.84
N CYS A 372 45.56 6.40 30.70
CA CYS A 372 46.60 5.49 30.21
C CYS A 372 47.59 6.32 29.39
#